data_AF-A0A7V8V2M7-F1
#
_entry.id   AF-A0A7V8V2M7-F1
#
_cell.length_a   1.000
_cell.length_b   1.000
_cell.length_c   1.000
_cell.angle_alpha   90.00
_cell.angle_beta   90.00
_cell.angle_gamma   90.00
#
_symmetry.space_group_name_H-M   'P 1'
#
loop_
_entity.id
_entity.type
_entity.pdbx_description
1 polymer ?
#
loop_
_entity_poly.entity_id
_entity_poly.type
_entity_poly.pdbx_seq_one_letter_code
_entity_poly.pdbx_strand_id
1 'polypeptide(L)'
;MLPAALLPMRVSLVNKMPDSSHDNPFQSPTAATDPIATPSRNIRNLVSLTWGLFLMVGLIHAVAGLLAGNRVQLLVGFLSLATGFSILIPSVFTWLFGLAFATLMAVLSVGVLTTGIAEDRPLVIVGLAPLILYIIIMVLLIQTASKYYWRRRANE
;
A
#
# COMPACT_ATOMS: atom_id res chain seq x y z
N MET A 1 -14.81 -31.47 51.62
CA MET A 1 -15.94 -31.19 50.71
C MET A 1 -15.92 -29.70 50.38
N LEU A 2 -15.52 -29.35 49.15
CA LEU A 2 -15.48 -27.97 48.65
C LEU A 2 -16.81 -27.66 47.94
N PRO A 3 -17.49 -26.54 48.24
CA PRO A 3 -18.48 -26.00 47.33
C PRO A 3 -17.82 -25.02 46.35
N ALA A 4 -18.27 -25.14 45.12
CA ALA A 4 -17.92 -24.32 43.98
C ALA A 4 -18.46 -22.88 44.09
N ALA A 5 -17.76 -21.98 43.39
CA ALA A 5 -18.25 -20.79 42.71
C ALA A 5 -19.04 -19.73 43.51
N LEU A 6 -18.61 -18.47 43.41
CA LEU A 6 -19.34 -17.38 42.74
C LEU A 6 -18.58 -16.05 42.97
N LEU A 7 -18.19 -15.41 41.87
CA LEU A 7 -17.67 -14.04 41.84
C LEU A 7 -18.77 -13.04 42.22
N PRO A 8 -18.56 -12.12 43.18
CA PRO A 8 -19.40 -10.94 43.29
C PRO A 8 -18.91 -9.86 42.33
N MET A 9 -19.63 -9.78 41.21
CA MET A 9 -19.69 -8.65 40.28
C MET A 9 -19.91 -7.35 41.07
N ARG A 10 -18.89 -6.48 41.20
CA ARG A 10 -19.07 -5.13 41.76
C ARG A 10 -19.75 -4.24 40.74
N VAL A 11 -21.07 -4.19 40.84
CA VAL A 11 -21.93 -3.18 40.23
C VAL A 11 -21.55 -1.81 40.81
N SER A 12 -20.89 -0.96 40.03
CA SER A 12 -20.78 0.46 40.36
C SER A 12 -22.07 1.14 39.90
N LEU A 13 -23.00 1.35 40.83
CA LEU A 13 -24.20 2.16 40.63
C LEU A 13 -23.80 3.59 40.26
N VAL A 14 -23.99 3.95 38.99
CA VAL A 14 -24.04 5.32 38.52
C VAL A 14 -25.25 5.99 39.17
N ASN A 15 -25.00 7.05 39.93
CA ASN A 15 -26.02 7.92 40.50
C ASN A 15 -26.92 8.47 39.40
N LYS A 16 -28.20 8.17 39.51
CA LYS A 16 -29.28 8.67 38.67
C LYS A 16 -29.71 10.01 39.23
N MET A 17 -29.67 11.08 38.44
CA MET A 17 -30.82 12.00 38.36
C MET A 17 -30.83 12.78 37.05
N PRO A 18 -32.04 13.08 36.55
CA PRO A 18 -32.34 13.27 35.14
C PRO A 18 -32.41 14.75 34.78
N ASP A 19 -32.13 15.09 33.52
CA ASP A 19 -32.98 16.06 32.86
C ASP A 19 -32.99 15.88 31.34
N SER A 20 -34.17 16.10 30.81
CA SER A 20 -34.68 15.67 29.51
C SER A 20 -34.12 16.47 28.33
N SER A 21 -33.54 15.78 27.35
CA SER A 21 -33.76 16.09 25.92
C SER A 21 -33.20 14.96 25.05
N HIS A 22 -34.10 14.31 24.30
CA HIS A 22 -33.86 13.31 23.25
C HIS A 22 -33.62 11.85 23.67
N ASP A 23 -34.60 11.24 24.33
CA ASP A 23 -34.87 9.80 24.17
C ASP A 23 -35.57 9.58 22.82
N ASN A 24 -34.81 9.43 21.74
CA ASN A 24 -35.34 8.89 20.50
C ASN A 24 -35.25 7.35 20.55
N PRO A 25 -36.37 6.60 20.65
CA PRO A 25 -36.35 5.14 20.68
C PRO A 25 -35.90 4.51 19.35
N PHE A 26 -35.71 5.30 18.30
CA PHE A 26 -35.15 4.88 17.00
C PHE A 26 -33.68 5.26 16.82
N GLN A 27 -32.99 5.68 17.88
CA GLN A 27 -31.54 5.86 17.82
C GLN A 27 -30.90 4.47 17.73
N SER A 28 -30.81 3.99 16.49
CA SER A 28 -30.01 2.83 16.10
C SER A 28 -28.63 2.97 16.74
N PRO A 29 -28.03 1.88 17.25
CA PRO A 29 -26.70 1.93 17.85
C PRO A 29 -25.81 2.74 16.94
N THR A 30 -25.29 3.84 17.49
CA THR A 30 -24.47 4.83 16.79
C THR A 30 -23.62 4.11 15.76
N ALA A 31 -23.87 4.47 14.49
CA ALA A 31 -23.26 3.92 13.29
C ALA A 31 -21.83 3.48 13.57
N ALA A 32 -21.52 2.25 13.17
CA ALA A 32 -20.20 1.62 13.27
C ALA A 32 -19.11 2.67 13.24
N THR A 33 -18.55 2.95 14.42
CA THR A 33 -17.45 3.90 14.57
C THR A 33 -16.40 3.45 13.58
N ASP A 34 -16.00 4.33 12.66
CA ASP A 34 -15.00 4.03 11.64
C ASP A 34 -13.90 3.19 12.28
N PRO A 35 -13.62 1.97 11.76
CA PRO A 35 -12.73 1.06 12.44
C PRO A 35 -11.38 1.76 12.59
N ILE A 36 -11.03 2.12 13.83
CA ILE A 36 -9.77 2.76 14.21
C ILE A 36 -8.69 2.03 13.42
N ALA A 37 -8.09 2.72 12.45
CA ALA A 37 -7.19 2.10 11.50
C ALA A 37 -6.00 1.52 12.27
N THR A 38 -6.04 0.22 12.54
CA THR A 38 -4.98 -0.44 13.28
C THR A 38 -3.68 -0.25 12.49
N PRO A 39 -2.54 -0.04 13.16
CA PRO A 39 -1.25 0.19 12.50
C PRO A 39 -0.93 -0.85 11.43
N SER A 40 -1.34 -2.11 11.64
CA SER A 40 -1.20 -3.22 10.71
C SER A 40 -2.07 -3.08 9.46
N ARG A 41 -3.29 -2.54 9.56
CA ARG A 41 -4.17 -2.28 8.40
C ARG A 41 -3.58 -1.22 7.48
N ASN A 42 -2.94 -0.20 8.03
CA ASN A 42 -2.27 0.85 7.25
C ASN A 42 -1.08 0.30 6.46
N ILE A 43 -0.27 -0.58 7.04
CA ILE A 43 0.87 -1.19 6.34
C ILE A 43 0.38 -2.14 5.25
N ARG A 44 -0.62 -2.98 5.55
CA ARG A 44 -1.22 -3.88 4.55
C ARG A 44 -1.74 -3.12 3.33
N ASN A 45 -2.44 -2.00 3.55
CA ASN A 45 -2.93 -1.15 2.47
C ASN A 45 -1.80 -0.58 1.62
N LEU A 46 -0.69 -0.14 2.22
CA LEU A 46 0.47 0.37 1.49
C LEU A 46 1.14 -0.73 0.66
N VAL A 47 1.29 -1.93 1.21
CA VAL A 47 1.83 -3.10 0.50
C VAL A 47 0.93 -3.48 -0.68
N SER A 48 -0.39 -3.57 -0.47
CA SER A 48 -1.37 -3.86 -1.53
C SER A 48 -1.36 -2.79 -2.62
N LEU A 49 -1.28 -1.51 -2.25
CA LEU A 49 -1.21 -0.43 -3.22
C LEU A 49 0.08 -0.49 -4.04
N THR A 50 1.22 -0.73 -3.38
CA THR A 50 2.52 -0.87 -4.04
C THR A 50 2.51 -2.05 -5.03
N TRP A 51 1.96 -3.19 -4.62
CA TRP A 51 1.76 -4.35 -5.49
C TRP A 51 0.89 -3.99 -6.71
N GLY A 52 -0.25 -3.32 -6.49
CA GLY A 52 -1.14 -2.90 -7.57
C GLY A 52 -0.47 -1.98 -8.58
N LEU A 53 0.39 -1.06 -8.13
CA LEU A 53 1.15 -0.18 -9.01
C LEU A 53 2.20 -0.93 -9.83
N PHE A 54 2.88 -1.93 -9.25
CA PHE A 54 3.77 -2.80 -10.00
C PHE A 54 3.03 -3.62 -11.07
N LEU A 55 1.81 -4.08 -10.78
CA LEU A 55 0.97 -4.74 -11.77
C LEU A 55 0.60 -3.79 -12.92
N MET A 56 0.19 -2.56 -12.60
CA MET A 56 -0.19 -1.56 -13.59
C MET A 56 0.99 -1.20 -14.50
N VAL A 57 2.16 -0.95 -13.92
CA VAL A 57 3.41 -0.72 -14.67
C VAL A 57 3.78 -1.92 -15.53
N GLY A 58 3.72 -3.12 -14.96
CA GLY A 58 4.03 -4.37 -15.66
C GLY A 58 3.14 -4.53 -16.89
N LEU A 59 1.85 -4.23 -16.75
CA LEU A 59 0.88 -4.27 -17.85
C LEU A 59 1.17 -3.20 -18.90
N ILE A 60 1.48 -1.96 -18.51
CA ILE A 60 1.83 -0.88 -19.44
C ILE A 60 3.04 -1.30 -20.29
N HIS A 61 4.10 -1.81 -19.67
CA HIS A 61 5.28 -2.28 -20.38
C HIS A 61 4.98 -3.51 -21.25
N ALA A 62 4.19 -4.47 -20.77
CA ALA A 62 3.80 -5.64 -21.56
C ALA A 62 3.01 -5.24 -22.82
N VAL A 63 1.98 -4.41 -22.67
CA VAL A 63 1.15 -3.92 -23.78
C VAL A 63 2.00 -3.11 -24.76
N ALA A 64 2.79 -2.16 -24.28
CA ALA A 64 3.67 -1.36 -25.14
C ALA A 64 4.71 -2.22 -25.86
N GLY A 65 5.28 -3.23 -25.18
CA GLY A 65 6.21 -4.19 -25.77
C GLY A 65 5.57 -5.05 -26.86
N LEU A 66 4.33 -5.50 -26.66
CA LEU A 66 3.58 -6.25 -27.67
C LEU A 66 3.26 -5.37 -28.90
N LEU A 67 2.77 -4.15 -28.67
CA LEU A 67 2.41 -3.22 -29.75
C LEU A 67 3.62 -2.78 -30.57
N ALA A 68 4.78 -2.59 -29.93
CA ALA A 68 6.00 -2.16 -30.59
C ALA A 68 6.89 -3.33 -31.08
N GLY A 69 6.51 -4.59 -30.82
CA GLY A 69 7.38 -5.76 -31.06
C GLY A 69 8.70 -5.71 -30.25
N ASN A 70 8.74 -4.95 -29.15
CA ASN A 70 9.95 -4.69 -28.37
C ASN A 70 10.10 -5.70 -27.21
N ARG A 71 11.02 -6.66 -27.40
CA ARG A 71 11.32 -7.70 -26.40
C ARG A 71 11.87 -7.15 -25.08
N VAL A 72 12.61 -6.06 -25.11
CA VAL A 72 13.16 -5.44 -23.88
C VAL A 72 12.02 -4.92 -23.02
N GLN A 73 11.02 -4.29 -23.64
CA GLN A 73 9.88 -3.75 -22.92
C GLN A 73 8.96 -4.86 -22.37
N LEU A 74 8.82 -5.97 -23.09
CA LEU A 74 8.17 -7.18 -22.56
C LEU A 74 8.89 -7.73 -21.32
N LEU A 75 10.22 -7.86 -21.39
CA LEU A 75 11.02 -8.33 -20.25
C LEU A 75 10.85 -7.42 -19.03
N VAL A 76 10.92 -6.11 -19.23
CA VAL A 76 10.64 -5.12 -18.17
C VAL A 76 9.25 -5.34 -17.58
N GLY A 77 8.23 -5.56 -18.43
CA GLY A 77 6.88 -5.88 -17.98
C GLY A 77 6.86 -7.08 -17.03
N PHE A 78 7.46 -8.19 -17.42
CA PHE A 78 7.55 -9.40 -16.58
C PHE A 78 8.33 -9.17 -15.28
N LEU A 79 9.45 -8.44 -15.33
CA LEU A 79 10.23 -8.11 -14.14
C LEU A 79 9.44 -7.23 -13.16
N SER A 80 8.66 -6.27 -13.67
CA SER A 80 7.79 -5.44 -12.84
C SER A 80 6.69 -6.27 -12.16
N LEU A 81 6.09 -7.23 -12.88
CA LEU A 81 5.11 -8.16 -12.29
C LEU A 81 5.75 -9.02 -11.20
N ALA A 82 6.90 -9.63 -11.47
CA ALA A 82 7.63 -10.48 -10.52
C ALA A 82 8.05 -9.69 -9.26
N THR A 83 8.52 -8.46 -9.46
CA THR A 83 8.87 -7.55 -8.37
C THR A 83 7.64 -7.23 -7.54
N GLY A 84 6.51 -6.90 -8.19
CA GLY A 84 5.23 -6.67 -7.53
C GLY A 84 4.83 -7.82 -6.60
N PHE A 85 4.83 -9.06 -7.10
CA PHE A 85 4.52 -10.24 -6.27
C PHE A 85 5.49 -10.41 -5.11
N SER A 86 6.76 -10.09 -5.29
CA SER A 86 7.76 -10.16 -4.22
C SER A 86 7.48 -9.18 -3.08
N ILE A 87 6.88 -8.01 -3.35
CA ILE A 87 6.53 -7.01 -2.33
C ILE A 87 5.49 -7.52 -1.32
N LEU A 88 4.64 -8.46 -1.74
CA LEU A 88 3.62 -9.05 -0.85
C LEU A 88 4.24 -9.82 0.32
N ILE A 89 5.50 -10.24 0.20
CA ILE A 89 6.27 -10.86 1.28
C ILE A 89 6.84 -9.73 2.16
N PRO A 90 6.38 -9.56 3.41
CA PRO A 90 6.82 -8.47 4.27
C PRO A 90 8.24 -8.71 4.79
N SER A 91 9.24 -8.18 4.08
CA SER A 91 10.66 -8.35 4.39
C SER A 91 11.45 -7.10 3.98
N VAL A 92 12.51 -6.76 4.74
CA VAL A 92 13.43 -5.68 4.38
C VAL A 92 13.99 -5.93 2.98
N PHE A 93 14.36 -7.18 2.69
CA PHE A 93 15.03 -7.56 1.45
C PHE A 93 14.12 -7.37 0.24
N THR A 94 12.86 -7.79 0.33
CA THR A 94 11.92 -7.67 -0.80
C THR A 94 11.56 -6.22 -1.08
N TRP A 95 11.43 -5.39 -0.04
CA TRP A 95 11.11 -3.97 -0.20
C TRP A 95 12.32 -3.16 -0.69
N LEU A 96 13.53 -3.46 -0.22
CA LEU A 96 14.76 -2.86 -0.75
C LEU A 96 14.99 -3.25 -2.21
N PHE A 97 14.77 -4.52 -2.56
CA PHE A 97 14.84 -4.99 -3.94
C PHE A 97 13.83 -4.24 -4.82
N GLY A 98 12.58 -4.11 -4.36
CA GLY A 98 11.57 -3.32 -5.05
C GLY A 98 11.96 -1.86 -5.24
N LEU A 99 12.56 -1.25 -4.22
CA LEU A 99 12.99 0.14 -4.27
C LEU A 99 14.14 0.33 -5.26
N ALA A 100 15.14 -0.56 -5.23
CA ALA A 100 16.26 -0.54 -6.16
C ALA A 100 15.78 -0.72 -7.60
N PHE A 101 14.88 -1.68 -7.83
CA PHE A 101 14.28 -1.90 -9.15
C PHE A 101 13.49 -0.67 -9.63
N ALA A 102 12.60 -0.12 -8.80
CA ALA A 102 11.83 1.07 -9.17
C ALA A 102 12.74 2.28 -9.45
N THR A 103 13.81 2.44 -8.69
CA THR A 103 14.80 3.52 -8.90
C THR A 103 15.52 3.33 -10.23
N LEU A 104 16.01 2.12 -10.53
CA LEU A 104 16.66 1.82 -11.80
C LEU A 104 15.71 2.12 -12.97
N MET A 105 14.46 1.66 -12.88
CA MET A 105 13.47 1.87 -13.93
C MET A 105 13.07 3.34 -14.10
N ALA A 106 13.01 4.12 -13.02
CA ALA A 106 12.82 5.57 -13.10
C ALA A 106 13.98 6.24 -13.86
N VAL A 107 15.23 5.89 -13.54
CA VAL A 107 16.41 6.41 -14.26
C VAL A 107 16.37 6.05 -15.75
N LEU A 108 16.06 4.79 -16.07
CA LEU A 108 15.93 4.34 -17.46
C LEU A 108 14.79 5.07 -18.19
N SER A 109 13.67 5.31 -17.51
CA SER A 109 12.53 6.05 -18.08
C SER A 109 12.88 7.51 -18.37
N VAL A 110 13.68 8.15 -17.50
CA VAL A 110 14.24 9.48 -17.78
C VAL A 110 15.15 9.43 -19.01
N GLY A 111 16.02 8.42 -19.12
CA GLY A 111 16.85 8.21 -20.30
C GLY A 111 16.04 8.13 -21.59
N VAL A 112 15.00 7.28 -21.60
CA VAL A 112 14.08 7.12 -22.75
C VAL A 112 13.36 8.42 -23.09
N LEU A 113 12.92 9.18 -22.08
CA LEU A 113 12.29 10.49 -22.29
C LEU A 113 13.27 11.47 -22.94
N THR A 114 14.51 11.55 -22.45
CA THR A 114 15.52 12.44 -23.02
C THR A 114 15.89 12.09 -24.46
N THR A 115 16.01 10.80 -24.79
CA THR A 115 16.30 10.35 -26.16
C THR A 115 15.11 10.49 -27.09
N GLY A 116 13.89 10.24 -26.62
CA GLY A 116 12.71 10.31 -27.47
C GLY A 116 12.25 11.74 -27.78
N ILE A 117 12.65 12.74 -26.97
CA ILE A 117 12.47 14.17 -27.32
C ILE A 117 13.28 14.52 -28.59
N ALA A 118 14.39 13.83 -28.82
CA ALA A 118 15.19 14.02 -30.03
C ALA A 118 14.62 13.30 -31.27
N GLU A 119 13.65 12.40 -31.09
CA GLU A 119 13.21 11.46 -32.14
C GLU A 119 11.68 11.44 -32.40
N ASP A 120 10.91 12.41 -31.88
CA ASP A 120 9.45 12.57 -32.09
C ASP A 120 8.60 11.29 -31.86
N ARG A 121 9.01 10.45 -30.89
CA ARG A 121 8.29 9.21 -30.55
C ARG A 121 7.12 9.49 -29.59
N PRO A 122 6.08 8.62 -29.53
CA PRO A 122 5.00 8.74 -28.55
C PRO A 122 5.49 8.44 -27.12
N LEU A 123 6.07 9.44 -26.48
CA LEU A 123 6.79 9.38 -25.19
C LEU A 123 5.91 9.16 -23.95
N VAL A 124 4.62 9.49 -24.04
CA VAL A 124 3.74 9.54 -22.86
C VAL A 124 3.51 8.15 -22.27
N ILE A 125 3.23 7.15 -23.12
CA ILE A 125 2.88 5.78 -22.69
C ILE A 125 4.14 4.98 -22.33
N VAL A 126 5.25 5.23 -23.03
CA VAL A 126 6.49 4.44 -22.91
C VAL A 126 7.48 5.03 -21.91
N GLY A 127 7.43 6.35 -21.68
CA GLY A 127 8.35 7.05 -20.79
C GLY A 127 7.66 7.67 -19.58
N LEU A 128 6.73 8.61 -19.80
CA LEU A 128 6.21 9.46 -18.72
C LEU A 128 5.31 8.69 -17.73
N ALA A 129 4.36 7.91 -18.23
CA ALA A 129 3.45 7.15 -17.38
C ALA A 129 4.20 6.12 -16.50
N PRO A 130 5.11 5.28 -17.05
CA PRO A 130 5.94 4.40 -16.23
C PRO A 130 6.79 5.17 -15.20
N LEU A 131 7.42 6.27 -15.60
CA LEU A 131 8.24 7.09 -14.70
C LEU A 131 7.45 7.56 -13.47
N ILE A 132 6.27 8.14 -13.67
CA ILE A 132 5.42 8.64 -12.59
C ILE A 132 5.06 7.48 -11.65
N LEU A 133 4.69 6.32 -12.20
CA LEU A 133 4.33 5.16 -11.40
C LEU A 133 5.52 4.64 -10.59
N TYR A 134 6.73 4.57 -11.16
CA TYR A 134 7.92 4.18 -10.42
C TYR A 134 8.26 5.15 -9.29
N ILE A 135 8.11 6.46 -9.50
CA ILE A 135 8.31 7.46 -8.44
C ILE A 135 7.31 7.23 -7.29
N ILE A 136 6.03 7.01 -7.61
CA ILE A 136 5.01 6.74 -6.59
C ILE A 136 5.33 5.44 -5.83
N ILE A 137 5.72 4.38 -6.54
CA ILE A 137 6.16 3.11 -5.93
C ILE A 137 7.32 3.35 -4.95
N MET A 138 8.33 4.12 -5.34
CA MET A 138 9.47 4.44 -4.47
C MET A 138 9.00 5.12 -3.18
N VAL A 139 8.14 6.13 -3.29
CA VAL A 139 7.57 6.83 -2.13
C VAL A 139 6.81 5.87 -1.21
N LEU A 140 5.97 5.00 -1.78
CA LEU A 140 5.21 4.04 -0.99
C LEU A 140 6.10 3.01 -0.30
N LEU A 141 7.15 2.52 -0.97
CA LEU A 141 8.10 1.58 -0.36
C LEU A 141 8.86 2.23 0.81
N ILE A 142 9.29 3.48 0.66
CA ILE A 142 9.94 4.24 1.74
C ILE A 142 8.97 4.42 2.92
N GLN A 143 7.72 4.80 2.65
CA GLN A 143 6.70 4.95 3.70
C GLN A 143 6.36 3.61 4.38
N THR A 144 6.25 2.53 3.61
CA THR A 144 5.98 1.18 4.10
C THR A 144 7.09 0.71 5.02
N ALA A 145 8.35 0.81 4.57
CA ALA A 145 9.53 0.43 5.36
C ALA A 145 9.65 1.27 6.63
N SER A 146 9.48 2.59 6.52
CA SER A 146 9.56 3.51 7.67
C SER A 146 8.50 3.18 8.72
N LYS A 147 7.25 2.97 8.31
CA LYS A 147 6.14 2.64 9.23
C LYS A 147 6.30 1.26 9.86
N TYR A 148 6.83 0.28 9.14
CA TYR A 148 6.99 -1.09 9.65
C TYR A 148 8.17 -1.20 10.63
N TYR A 149 9.36 -0.69 10.28
CA TYR A 149 10.57 -0.89 11.08
C TYR A 149 10.78 0.17 12.17
N TRP A 150 10.34 1.42 11.96
CA TRP A 150 10.52 2.46 12.97
C TRP A 150 9.49 2.34 14.10
N ARG A 151 8.24 1.99 13.76
CA ARG A 151 7.18 1.84 14.77
C ARG A 151 7.35 0.57 15.61
N ARG A 152 7.96 -0.48 15.06
CA ARG A 152 8.31 -1.69 15.81
C ARG A 152 9.36 -1.40 16.89
N ARG A 153 10.41 -0.65 16.56
CA ARG A 153 11.46 -0.24 17.51
C ARG A 153 10.97 0.70 18.63
N ALA A 154 9.87 1.42 18.43
CA ALA A 154 9.30 2.29 19.46
C ALA A 154 8.40 1.54 20.46
N ASN A 155 8.01 0.30 20.14
CA ASN A 155 7.14 -0.54 20.96
C ASN A 155 7.89 -1.73 21.60
N GLU A 156 9.19 -1.85 21.32
CA GLU A 156 10.14 -2.78 21.94
C GLU A 156 10.97 -2.00 22.99
#